data_AF-A0A2G8RHM6-F1
#
_entry.id   AF-A0A2G8RHM6-F1
#
_cell.length_a   1.000
_cell.length_b   1.000
_cell.length_c   1.000
_cell.angle_alpha   90.00
_cell.angle_beta   90.00
_cell.angle_gamma   90.00
#
_symmetry.space_group_name_H-M   'P 1'
#
loop_
_entity.id
_entity.type
_entity.pdbx_description
1 polymer ?
#
loop_
_entity_poly.entity_id
_entity_poly.type
_entity_poly.pdbx_seq_one_letter_code
_entity_poly.pdbx_strand_id
1 'polypeptide(L)'
;MEAQLIAIVIFVPFTLVFIYAGIHEYQRYKSQGRANYGLVYDEETGTTHVTGIAQHEDGYDPIEFDPSDHNEREIRNDTDDDRA
;
A
#
# COMPACT_ATOMS: atom_id res chain seq x y z
N MET A 1 0.43 -41.79 17.97
CA MET A 1 -0.31 -40.52 17.91
C MET A 1 -1.37 -40.66 16.84
N GLU A 2 -2.61 -40.30 17.14
CA GLU A 2 -3.69 -40.33 16.16
C GLU A 2 -3.42 -39.28 15.07
N ALA A 3 -3.56 -39.64 13.79
CA ALA A 3 -3.28 -38.73 12.67
C ALA A 3 -4.15 -37.46 12.73
N GLN A 4 -5.36 -37.59 13.26
CA GLN A 4 -6.29 -36.48 13.48
C GLN A 4 -5.73 -35.45 14.48
N LEU A 5 -5.12 -35.90 15.58
CA LEU A 5 -4.50 -35.01 16.56
C LEU A 5 -3.34 -34.22 15.96
N ILE A 6 -2.51 -34.85 15.13
CA ILE A 6 -1.41 -34.17 14.44
C ILE A 6 -1.96 -33.09 13.50
N ALA A 7 -2.98 -33.39 12.71
CA ALA A 7 -3.61 -32.43 11.82
C ALA A 7 -4.19 -31.23 12.62
N ILE A 8 -4.90 -31.48 13.72
CA ILE A 8 -5.45 -30.42 14.58
C ILE A 8 -4.33 -29.52 15.10
N VAL A 9 -3.25 -30.09 15.64
CA VAL A 9 -2.12 -29.31 16.17
C VAL A 9 -1.48 -28.43 15.08
N ILE A 10 -1.37 -28.94 13.85
CA ILE A 10 -0.83 -28.17 12.71
C ILE A 10 -1.78 -27.03 12.33
N PHE A 11 -3.09 -27.26 12.26
CA PHE A 11 -4.05 -26.26 11.78
C PHE A 11 -4.43 -25.22 12.83
N VAL A 12 -4.48 -25.58 14.11
CA VAL A 12 -4.88 -24.67 15.21
C VAL A 12 -4.19 -23.30 15.17
N PRO A 13 -2.85 -23.17 15.05
CA PRO A 13 -2.21 -21.85 15.03
C PRO A 13 -2.69 -20.99 13.85
N PHE A 14 -2.85 -21.57 12.66
CA PHE A 14 -3.37 -20.84 11.49
C PHE A 14 -4.82 -20.43 11.70
N THR A 15 -5.67 -21.35 12.15
CA THR A 15 -7.09 -21.08 12.42
C THR A 15 -7.23 -19.93 13.43
N LEU A 16 -6.42 -19.91 14.48
CA LEU A 16 -6.43 -18.82 15.46
C LEU A 16 -6.04 -17.47 14.85
N VAL A 17 -5.00 -17.43 14.00
CA VAL A 17 -4.59 -16.21 13.28
C VAL A 17 -5.71 -15.71 12.36
N PHE A 18 -6.36 -16.60 11.61
CA PHE A 18 -7.45 -16.21 10.72
C PHE A 18 -8.68 -15.70 11.48
N ILE A 19 -9.05 -16.35 12.59
CA ILE A 19 -10.14 -15.87 13.46
C ILE A 19 -9.80 -14.47 14.00
N TYR A 20 -8.59 -14.28 14.52
CA TYR A 20 -8.14 -12.99 15.04
C TYR A 20 -8.18 -11.90 13.96
N ALA A 21 -7.61 -12.18 12.78
CA ALA A 21 -7.61 -11.25 11.66
C ALA A 21 -9.03 -10.89 11.20
N GLY A 22 -9.95 -11.86 11.16
CA GLY A 22 -11.35 -11.63 10.83
C GLY A 22 -12.07 -10.74 11.86
N ILE A 23 -11.86 -10.98 13.16
CA ILE A 23 -12.41 -10.13 14.22
C ILE A 23 -11.82 -8.71 14.13
N HIS A 24 -10.52 -8.59 13.93
CA HIS A 24 -9.83 -7.32 13.80
C HIS A 24 -10.35 -6.52 12.60
N GLU A 25 -10.48 -7.17 11.43
CA GLU A 25 -11.00 -6.54 10.22
C GLU A 25 -12.48 -6.17 10.36
N TYR A 26 -13.29 -6.99 11.05
CA TYR A 26 -14.68 -6.64 11.34
C TYR A 26 -14.80 -5.39 12.23
N GLN A 27 -13.95 -5.29 13.26
CA GLN A 27 -13.90 -4.11 14.12
C GLN A 27 -13.44 -2.88 13.33
N ARG A 28 -12.40 -3.02 12.50
CA ARG A 28 -11.92 -1.97 11.59
C ARG A 28 -13.02 -1.52 10.61
N TYR A 29 -13.73 -2.46 10.01
CA TYR A 29 -14.84 -2.16 9.10
C TYR A 29 -15.94 -1.36 9.79
N LYS A 30 -16.26 -1.68 11.05
CA LYS A 30 -17.27 -0.94 11.81
C LYS A 30 -16.81 0.48 12.15
N SER A 31 -15.52 0.72 12.38
CA SER A 31 -14.99 2.04 12.75
C SER A 31 -14.63 2.93 11.55
N GLN A 32 -14.12 2.34 10.47
CA GLN A 32 -13.55 3.05 9.32
C GLN A 32 -14.36 2.85 8.01
N GLY A 33 -15.35 1.96 8.00
CA GLY A 33 -16.13 1.63 6.81
C GLY A 33 -15.38 0.72 5.82
N ARG A 34 -15.82 0.73 4.55
CA ARG A 34 -15.16 -0.03 3.48
C ARG A 34 -13.71 0.46 3.31
N ALA A 35 -12.76 -0.46 3.33
CA ALA A 35 -11.39 -0.17 2.90
C ALA A 35 -11.30 -0.30 1.39
N ASN A 36 -10.65 0.67 0.75
CA ASN A 36 -10.04 0.46 -0.54
C ASN A 36 -8.62 -0.04 -0.26
N TYR A 37 -8.25 -1.20 -0.79
CA TYR A 37 -6.87 -1.67 -0.69
C TYR A 37 -6.13 -1.23 -1.94
N GLY A 38 -4.96 -0.62 -1.76
CA GLY A 38 -4.11 -0.21 -2.87
C GLY A 38 -2.66 -0.07 -2.45
N LEU A 39 -1.83 0.30 -3.42
CA LEU A 39 -0.42 0.57 -3.21
C LEU A 39 -0.26 1.95 -2.59
N VAL A 40 0.62 2.07 -1.61
CA VAL A 40 1.03 3.35 -1.00
C VAL A 40 2.55 3.42 -1.06
N TYR A 41 3.06 4.57 -1.48
CA TYR A 41 4.49 4.87 -1.49
C TYR A 41 4.90 5.48 -0.15
N ASP A 42 5.95 4.92 0.46
CA ASP A 42 6.57 5.42 1.69
C ASP A 42 7.86 6.16 1.30
N GLU A 43 7.83 7.49 1.45
CA GLU A 43 8.96 8.38 1.15
C GLU A 43 10.16 8.18 2.08
N GLU A 44 9.93 7.76 3.33
CA GLU A 44 11.02 7.60 4.31
C GLU A 44 11.89 6.40 3.96
N THR A 45 11.27 5.31 3.51
CA THR A 45 11.97 4.08 3.14
C THR A 45 12.21 3.93 1.64
N GLY A 46 11.54 4.75 0.83
CA GLY A 46 11.54 4.65 -0.62
C GLY A 46 10.87 3.36 -1.13
N THR A 47 9.95 2.77 -0.36
CA THR A 47 9.30 1.50 -0.71
C THR A 47 7.80 1.66 -0.94
N THR A 48 7.23 0.81 -1.80
CA THR A 48 5.77 0.74 -1.99
C THR A 48 5.22 -0.50 -1.30
N HIS A 49 4.12 -0.36 -0.56
CA HIS A 49 3.47 -1.49 0.12
C HIS A 49 1.94 -1.42 -0.04
N VAL A 50 1.28 -2.58 0.08
CA VAL A 50 -0.17 -2.66 0.03
C VAL A 50 -0.74 -2.38 1.41
N THR A 51 -1.63 -1.40 1.51
CA THR A 51 -2.32 -1.05 2.76
C THR A 51 -3.76 -0.62 2.50
N GLY A 52 -4.51 -0.41 3.58
CA GLY A 52 -5.84 0.17 3.52
C GLY A 52 -5.74 1.67 3.26
N ILE A 53 -6.35 2.11 2.18
CA ILE A 53 -6.43 3.51 1.74
C ILE A 53 -7.83 4.03 2.08
N ALA A 54 -7.91 5.27 2.54
CA ALA A 54 -9.19 5.90 2.81
C ALA A 54 -10.01 6.04 1.52
N GLN A 55 -11.34 6.02 1.60
CA GLN A 55 -12.19 6.10 0.40
C GLN A 55 -12.01 7.37 -0.45
N HIS A 56 -11.38 8.41 0.08
CA HIS A 56 -11.12 9.69 -0.59
C HIS A 56 -9.67 9.83 -1.06
N GLU A 57 -8.85 8.81 -0.84
CA GLU A 57 -7.46 8.75 -1.28
C GLU A 57 -7.36 7.74 -2.42
N ASP A 58 -6.68 8.15 -3.48
CA ASP A 58 -6.33 7.26 -4.59
C ASP A 58 -5.02 6.54 -4.25
N GLY A 59 -4.93 5.25 -4.63
CA GLY A 59 -3.69 4.50 -4.45
C GLY A 59 -2.60 4.98 -5.39
N TYR A 60 -1.36 4.85 -4.94
CA TYR A 60 -0.19 5.10 -5.76
C TYR A 60 -0.19 4.16 -6.97
N ASP A 61 -0.23 4.73 -8.17
CA ASP A 61 -0.04 3.99 -9.43
C ASP A 61 1.40 4.19 -9.93
N PRO A 62 2.25 3.14 -9.92
CA PRO A 62 3.61 3.21 -10.45
C PRO A 62 3.69 3.56 -11.94
N ILE A 63 2.60 3.38 -12.69
CA ILE A 63 2.55 3.69 -14.13
C ILE A 63 2.35 5.19 -14.35
N GLU A 64 1.64 5.88 -13.44
CA GLU A 64 1.44 7.33 -13.50
C GLU A 64 2.65 8.11 -12.98
N PHE A 65 3.53 7.47 -12.21
CA PHE A 65 4.73 8.11 -11.67
C PHE A 65 5.88 8.14 -12.70
N ASP A 66 6.17 9.32 -13.25
CA ASP A 66 7.33 9.56 -14.09
C ASP A 66 8.47 10.26 -13.30
N PRO A 67 9.57 9.57 -12.96
CA PRO A 67 10.70 10.18 -12.27
C PRO A 67 11.43 11.27 -13.10
N SER A 68 11.18 11.35 -14.41
CA SER A 68 11.78 12.36 -15.29
C SER A 68 11.11 13.73 -15.19
N ASP A 69 9.87 13.84 -14.67
CA ASP A 69 9.18 15.12 -14.44
C ASP A 69 9.91 16.02 -13.44
N HIS A 70 10.65 15.43 -12.48
CA HIS A 70 11.45 16.20 -11.52
C HIS A 70 12.72 16.82 -12.14
N ASN A 71 13.17 16.37 -13.31
CA ASN A 71 14.37 16.89 -13.98
C ASN A 71 14.12 18.19 -14.78
N GLU A 72 12.88 18.67 -14.91
CA GLU A 72 12.57 19.80 -15.79
C GLU A 72 12.95 21.19 -15.24
N ARG A 73 13.43 21.31 -13.99
CA ARG A 73 13.71 22.62 -13.36
C ARG A 73 15.12 23.19 -13.52
N GLU A 74 16.02 22.58 -14.28
CA GLU A 74 17.42 23.09 -14.38
C GLU A 74 17.90 23.46 -15.80
N ILE A 75 17.01 23.58 -16.81
CA ILE A 75 17.42 23.93 -18.20
C ILE A 75 16.68 25.19 -18.75
N ARG A 76 16.09 26.02 -17.90
CA ARG A 76 15.52 27.33 -18.30
C ARG A 76 16.24 28.49 -17.64
N ASN A 77 17.56 28.56 -17.79
CA ASN A 77 18.37 29.75 -17.53
C ASN A 77 19.56 29.74 -18.50
N ASP A 78 19.30 29.93 -19.78
CA ASP A 78 20.15 30.66 -20.73
C ASP A 78 19.56 30.52 -22.13
N THR A 79 19.68 31.58 -22.93
CA THR A 79 19.31 31.69 -24.35
C THR A 79 17.87 32.11 -24.65
N ASP A 80 17.58 33.41 -24.58
CA ASP A 80 17.27 34.23 -25.77
C ASP A 80 16.87 35.66 -25.35
N ASP A 81 17.87 36.46 -25.00
CA ASP A 81 17.84 37.92 -25.04
C ASP A 81 18.78 38.34 -26.18
N ASP A 82 18.29 38.31 -27.42
CA ASP A 82 18.83 39.11 -28.54
C ASP A 82 18.02 38.87 -29.82
N ARG A 83 17.12 39.81 -30.15
CA ARG A 83 16.88 40.33 -31.51
C ARG A 83 15.86 41.48 -31.46
N ALA A 84 16.42 42.69 -31.51
CA ALA A 84 15.77 43.94 -31.93
C ALA A 84 15.60 43.99 -33.46
#